data_AF-K1TAT9-F1
#
_entry.id   AF-K1TAT9-F1
#
_cell.length_a   1.000
_cell.length_b   1.000
_cell.length_c   1.000
_cell.angle_alpha   90.00
_cell.angle_beta   90.00
_cell.angle_gamma   90.00
#
_symmetry.space_group_name_H-M   'P 1'
#
loop_
_entity.id
_entity.type
_entity.pdbx_description
1 polymer ?
#
loop_
_entity_poly.entity_id
_entity_poly.type
_entity_poly.pdbx_seq_one_letter_code
_entity_poly.pdbx_strand_id
1 'polypeptide(L)'
;EDTMPRFAHLPLLLKPEGKGKLSKRDGDRLGFPVFPLEWHDPKTGEVSSGYRESGYFPEAVVNFLALLGWNPGTEQEIFSLDELVKAFDISRCSKAGAKFDFKKGIWFNHEYILMKSDDEIANLFAPIVANNGVEETLDRVKQVVHMMKDRVNFVYELWPLCSFFFIAPTEYDAKTAKKRWKEYSAQQMTELADVLEGIENFSIEGQEPVVMKWVEDKGYK
;
A
#
# COMPACT_ATOMS: atom_id res chain seq x y z
N GLU A 1 -38.55 -25.56 -24.88
CA GLU A 1 -37.24 -24.88 -24.93
C GLU A 1 -37.38 -23.36 -24.89
N ASP A 2 -38.46 -22.80 -25.43
CA ASP A 2 -38.71 -21.33 -25.50
C ASP A 2 -38.81 -20.57 -24.16
N THR A 3 -38.88 -21.26 -23.02
CA THR A 3 -38.96 -20.66 -21.68
C THR A 3 -37.69 -20.84 -20.84
N MET A 4 -36.66 -21.48 -21.40
CA MET A 4 -35.43 -21.77 -20.66
C MET A 4 -34.57 -20.50 -20.53
N PRO A 5 -34.07 -20.16 -19.32
CA PRO A 5 -33.17 -19.03 -19.17
C PRO A 5 -31.85 -19.29 -19.88
N ARG A 6 -31.12 -18.22 -20.21
CA ARG A 6 -29.75 -18.35 -20.70
C ARG A 6 -28.84 -18.74 -19.54
N PHE A 7 -27.99 -19.73 -19.75
CA PHE A 7 -26.99 -20.17 -18.79
C PHE A 7 -25.59 -19.78 -19.23
N ALA A 8 -24.76 -19.36 -18.27
CA ALA A 8 -23.32 -19.18 -18.44
C ALA A 8 -22.60 -19.94 -17.34
N HIS A 9 -21.64 -20.80 -17.71
CA HIS A 9 -20.81 -21.54 -16.76
C HIS A 9 -19.41 -20.93 -16.77
N LEU A 10 -19.06 -20.25 -15.69
CA LEU A 10 -17.74 -19.63 -15.55
C LEU A 10 -16.70 -20.68 -15.14
N PRO A 11 -15.48 -20.63 -15.72
CA PRO A 11 -14.42 -21.55 -15.33
C PRO A 11 -13.95 -21.26 -13.90
N LEU A 12 -13.46 -22.30 -13.22
CA LEU A 12 -12.87 -22.14 -11.89
C LEU A 12 -11.56 -21.32 -11.97
N LEU A 13 -11.33 -20.51 -10.93
CA LEU A 13 -10.03 -19.89 -10.71
C LEU A 13 -8.96 -20.96 -10.47
N LEU A 14 -7.83 -20.81 -11.14
CA LEU A 14 -6.68 -21.70 -11.02
C LEU A 14 -5.72 -21.19 -9.95
N LYS A 15 -4.89 -22.10 -9.43
CA LYS A 15 -3.84 -21.75 -8.46
C LYS A 15 -2.86 -20.70 -9.02
N PRO A 16 -2.27 -19.86 -8.16
CA PRO A 16 -1.16 -18.99 -8.54
C PRO A 16 0.02 -19.79 -9.12
N GLU A 17 0.30 -20.95 -8.49
CA GLU A 17 1.41 -21.83 -8.85
C GLU A 17 0.93 -23.26 -9.08
N GLY A 18 1.50 -23.92 -10.09
CA GLY A 18 1.21 -25.32 -10.40
C GLY A 18 -0.11 -25.55 -11.15
N LYS A 19 -0.65 -26.76 -11.01
CA LYS A 19 -1.90 -27.20 -11.65
C LYS A 19 -3.03 -27.31 -10.63
N GLY A 20 -4.26 -27.05 -11.08
CA GLY A 20 -5.48 -27.26 -10.30
C GLY A 20 -6.22 -25.98 -9.92
N LYS A 21 -7.34 -26.16 -9.23
CA LYS A 21 -8.21 -25.07 -8.74
C LYS A 21 -7.61 -24.39 -7.51
N LEU A 22 -7.88 -23.09 -7.38
CA LEU A 22 -7.61 -22.32 -6.17
C LEU A 22 -8.36 -22.93 -4.96
N SER A 23 -7.71 -22.92 -3.80
CA SER A 23 -8.29 -23.39 -2.54
C SER A 23 -7.81 -22.54 -1.36
N LYS A 24 -8.51 -22.63 -0.21
CA LYS A 24 -8.12 -21.96 1.04
C LYS A 24 -6.65 -22.20 1.40
N ARG A 25 -6.19 -23.45 1.24
CA ARG A 25 -4.81 -23.87 1.51
C ARG A 25 -3.76 -23.14 0.68
N ASP A 26 -4.12 -22.69 -0.52
CA ASP A 26 -3.21 -21.91 -1.35
C ASP A 26 -3.03 -20.49 -0.78
N GLY A 27 -4.11 -19.90 -0.25
CA GLY A 27 -4.07 -18.63 0.48
C GLY A 27 -3.27 -18.73 1.78
N ASP A 28 -3.50 -19.79 2.57
CA ASP A 28 -2.74 -20.03 3.82
C ASP A 28 -1.23 -20.20 3.55
N ARG A 29 -0.88 -20.91 2.48
CA ARG A 29 0.52 -21.18 2.10
C ARG A 29 1.24 -19.93 1.57
N LEU A 30 0.53 -19.11 0.79
CA LEU A 30 1.13 -17.98 0.06
C LEU A 30 0.88 -16.63 0.73
N GLY A 31 0.09 -16.59 1.81
CA GLY A 31 -0.15 -15.39 2.62
C GLY A 31 -1.12 -14.38 1.98
N PHE A 32 -2.24 -14.84 1.42
CA PHE A 32 -3.29 -13.94 0.91
C PHE A 32 -4.70 -14.38 1.33
N PRO A 33 -5.64 -13.44 1.54
CA PRO A 33 -7.00 -13.75 1.93
C PRO A 33 -7.78 -14.39 0.77
N VAL A 34 -8.66 -15.33 1.11
CA VAL A 34 -9.55 -16.02 0.13
C VAL A 34 -11.03 -15.68 0.33
N PHE A 35 -11.36 -14.97 1.41
CA PHE A 35 -12.71 -14.49 1.71
C PHE A 35 -12.74 -12.95 1.67
N PRO A 36 -13.85 -12.33 1.28
CA PRO A 36 -13.96 -10.88 1.31
C PRO A 36 -13.88 -10.31 2.74
N LEU A 37 -14.44 -11.04 3.69
CA LEU A 37 -14.53 -10.70 5.10
C LEU A 37 -14.00 -11.84 5.95
N GLU A 38 -13.56 -11.52 7.16
CA GLU A 38 -13.19 -12.50 8.17
C GLU A 38 -14.28 -13.56 8.36
N TRP A 39 -13.86 -14.83 8.39
CA TRP A 39 -14.75 -15.97 8.55
C TRP A 39 -14.28 -16.88 9.68
N HIS A 40 -15.22 -17.26 10.54
CA HIS A 40 -14.99 -18.12 11.71
C HIS A 40 -15.59 -19.50 11.43
N ASP A 41 -14.76 -20.54 11.44
CA ASP A 41 -15.23 -21.91 11.24
C ASP A 41 -16.01 -22.37 12.49
N PRO A 42 -17.32 -22.67 12.38
CA PRO A 42 -18.13 -23.06 13.53
C PRO A 42 -17.78 -24.44 14.10
N LYS A 43 -17.00 -25.26 13.38
CA LYS A 43 -16.60 -26.61 13.79
C LYS A 43 -15.22 -26.63 14.42
N THR A 44 -14.28 -25.91 13.83
CA THR A 44 -12.87 -25.94 14.27
C THR A 44 -12.49 -24.73 15.12
N GLY A 45 -13.28 -23.64 15.07
CA GLY A 45 -12.93 -22.35 15.68
C GLY A 45 -11.82 -21.60 14.93
N GLU A 46 -11.39 -22.09 13.76
CA GLU A 46 -10.36 -21.46 12.95
C GLU A 46 -10.87 -20.13 12.36
N VAL A 47 -10.09 -19.07 12.53
CA VAL A 47 -10.39 -17.74 11.96
C VAL A 47 -9.59 -17.55 10.68
N SER A 48 -10.26 -17.17 9.60
CA SER A 48 -9.66 -16.85 8.30
C SER A 48 -9.83 -15.37 8.02
N SER A 49 -8.72 -14.63 7.93
CA SER A 49 -8.76 -13.19 7.63
C SER A 49 -9.33 -12.92 6.23
N GLY A 50 -10.12 -11.86 6.12
CA GLY A 50 -10.68 -11.40 4.85
C GLY A 50 -9.84 -10.33 4.18
N TYR A 51 -10.18 -10.00 2.92
CA TYR A 51 -9.61 -8.86 2.21
C TYR A 51 -9.74 -7.56 3.01
N ARG A 52 -10.91 -7.31 3.60
CA ARG A 52 -11.15 -6.10 4.40
C ARG A 52 -10.20 -6.00 5.59
N GLU A 53 -10.10 -7.06 6.39
CA GLU A 53 -9.24 -7.10 7.58
C GLU A 53 -7.75 -7.09 7.22
N SER A 54 -7.41 -7.56 6.02
CA SER A 54 -6.06 -7.46 5.45
C SER A 54 -5.75 -6.07 4.87
N GLY A 55 -6.65 -5.10 4.97
CA GLY A 55 -6.41 -3.70 4.60
C GLY A 55 -6.69 -3.36 3.13
N TYR A 56 -7.33 -4.25 2.37
CA TYR A 56 -7.70 -3.95 0.99
C TYR A 56 -8.90 -3.00 0.91
N PHE A 57 -8.86 -2.08 -0.05
CA PHE A 57 -10.02 -1.29 -0.43
C PHE A 57 -11.05 -2.14 -1.18
N PRO A 58 -12.35 -1.98 -0.89
CA PRO A 58 -13.39 -2.77 -1.54
C PRO A 58 -13.40 -2.56 -3.06
N GLU A 59 -13.18 -1.34 -3.54
CA GLU A 59 -13.07 -1.03 -4.96
C GLU A 59 -11.89 -1.73 -5.64
N ALA A 60 -10.73 -1.82 -4.97
CA ALA A 60 -9.57 -2.55 -5.47
C ALA A 60 -9.86 -4.04 -5.61
N VAL A 61 -10.52 -4.64 -4.62
CA VAL A 61 -10.91 -6.06 -4.66
C VAL A 61 -11.90 -6.34 -5.78
N VAL A 62 -12.93 -5.49 -5.93
CA VAL A 62 -13.94 -5.66 -6.99
C VAL A 62 -13.29 -5.55 -8.37
N ASN A 63 -12.44 -4.55 -8.60
CA ASN A 63 -11.75 -4.38 -9.87
C ASN A 63 -10.80 -5.53 -10.17
N PHE A 64 -10.00 -5.96 -9.19
CA PHE A 64 -9.11 -7.10 -9.32
C PHE A 64 -9.87 -8.38 -9.70
N LEU A 65 -10.95 -8.70 -8.98
CA LEU A 65 -11.74 -9.89 -9.24
C LEU A 65 -12.44 -9.83 -10.60
N ALA A 66 -12.91 -8.65 -11.01
CA ALA A 66 -13.57 -8.47 -12.31
C ALA A 66 -12.65 -8.83 -13.48
N LEU A 67 -11.34 -8.58 -13.36
CA LEU A 67 -10.37 -8.89 -14.43
C LEU A 67 -9.83 -10.32 -14.39
N LEU A 68 -10.27 -11.15 -13.43
CA LEU A 68 -9.94 -12.58 -13.41
C LEU A 68 -10.81 -13.35 -14.42
N GLY A 69 -10.32 -13.41 -15.66
CA GLY A 69 -10.96 -14.17 -16.73
C GLY A 69 -11.95 -13.36 -17.56
N TRP A 70 -12.00 -12.04 -17.39
CA TRP A 70 -12.67 -11.10 -18.30
C TRP A 70 -11.65 -10.06 -18.76
N ASN A 71 -11.75 -9.65 -20.03
CA ASN A 71 -10.91 -8.61 -20.61
C ASN A 71 -11.81 -7.59 -21.33
N PRO A 72 -11.68 -6.28 -21.05
CA PRO A 72 -12.49 -5.23 -21.66
C PRO A 72 -12.16 -4.99 -23.15
N GLY A 73 -11.16 -5.67 -23.69
CA GLY A 73 -10.58 -5.49 -25.04
C GLY A 73 -9.74 -4.23 -25.19
N THR A 74 -9.33 -3.64 -24.06
CA THR A 74 -8.46 -2.47 -23.98
C THR A 74 -7.33 -2.74 -22.98
N GLU A 75 -6.38 -1.82 -22.88
CA GLU A 75 -5.29 -1.86 -21.88
C GLU A 75 -5.69 -1.23 -20.54
N GLN A 76 -6.92 -0.76 -20.38
CA GLN A 76 -7.41 -0.20 -19.12
C GLN A 76 -7.53 -1.31 -18.08
N GLU A 77 -6.86 -1.14 -16.94
CA GLU A 77 -6.94 -2.08 -15.81
C GLU A 77 -7.71 -1.49 -14.63
N ILE A 78 -7.64 -0.17 -14.41
CA ILE A 78 -8.31 0.50 -13.30
C ILE A 78 -9.73 0.93 -13.70
N PHE A 79 -10.72 0.50 -12.92
CA PHE A 79 -12.14 0.77 -13.15
C PHE A 79 -12.87 1.08 -11.83
N SER A 80 -13.72 2.09 -11.85
CA SER A 80 -14.84 2.18 -10.91
C SER A 80 -15.88 1.09 -11.19
N LEU A 81 -16.75 0.82 -10.20
CA LEU A 81 -17.86 -0.13 -10.39
C LEU A 81 -18.78 0.29 -11.54
N ASP A 82 -19.05 1.59 -11.70
CA ASP A 82 -19.89 2.11 -12.78
C ASP A 82 -19.26 1.91 -14.16
N GLU A 83 -17.93 2.05 -14.26
CA GLU A 83 -17.21 1.77 -15.51
C GLU A 83 -17.20 0.27 -15.82
N LEU A 84 -17.03 -0.60 -14.82
CA LEU A 84 -17.20 -2.04 -14.99
C LEU A 84 -18.58 -2.38 -15.52
N VAL A 85 -19.65 -1.83 -14.93
CA VAL A 85 -21.04 -2.07 -15.37
C VAL A 85 -21.24 -1.62 -16.82
N LYS A 86 -20.68 -0.48 -17.23
CA LYS A 86 -20.79 0.02 -18.61
C LYS A 86 -19.97 -0.79 -19.62
N ALA A 87 -18.80 -1.27 -19.21
CA ALA A 87 -17.88 -1.99 -20.09
C ALA A 87 -18.17 -3.49 -20.18
N PHE A 88 -18.87 -4.07 -19.19
CA PHE A 88 -19.03 -5.51 -19.07
C PHE A 88 -19.77 -6.13 -20.25
N ASP A 89 -19.13 -7.15 -20.83
CA ASP A 89 -19.69 -8.00 -21.88
C ASP A 89 -19.33 -9.46 -21.58
N ILE A 90 -20.35 -10.26 -21.26
CA ILE A 90 -20.20 -11.68 -20.92
C ILE A 90 -19.55 -12.49 -22.05
N SER A 91 -19.65 -12.05 -23.31
CA SER A 91 -19.02 -12.72 -24.45
C SER A 91 -17.50 -12.62 -24.42
N ARG A 92 -16.95 -11.67 -23.66
CA ARG A 92 -15.51 -11.46 -23.44
C ARG A 92 -14.95 -12.20 -22.23
N CYS A 93 -15.78 -12.96 -21.52
CA CYS A 93 -15.29 -13.87 -20.49
C CYS A 93 -14.56 -15.06 -21.14
N SER A 94 -13.34 -15.30 -20.69
CA SER A 94 -12.52 -16.44 -21.09
C SER A 94 -13.21 -17.77 -20.74
N LYS A 95 -13.15 -18.72 -21.67
CA LYS A 95 -13.57 -20.12 -21.43
C LYS A 95 -12.52 -20.90 -20.62
N ALA A 96 -11.28 -20.42 -20.59
CA ALA A 96 -10.20 -21.00 -19.79
C ALA A 96 -10.15 -20.37 -18.40
N GLY A 97 -9.83 -21.18 -17.38
CA GLY A 97 -9.66 -20.69 -16.01
C GLY A 97 -8.53 -19.67 -15.89
N ALA A 98 -8.81 -18.56 -15.21
CA ALA A 98 -7.82 -17.55 -14.90
C ALA A 98 -6.95 -18.00 -13.72
N LYS A 99 -5.63 -17.80 -13.82
CA LYS A 99 -4.76 -17.98 -12.66
C LYS A 99 -5.01 -16.87 -11.66
N PHE A 100 -5.12 -17.24 -10.40
CA PHE A 100 -5.22 -16.28 -9.32
C PHE A 100 -3.88 -15.59 -9.10
N ASP A 101 -3.82 -14.28 -9.31
CA ASP A 101 -2.61 -13.48 -9.09
C ASP A 101 -2.82 -12.52 -7.91
N PHE A 102 -2.48 -12.98 -6.71
CA PHE A 102 -2.61 -12.18 -5.50
C PHE A 102 -1.68 -10.95 -5.51
N LYS A 103 -0.56 -10.99 -6.24
CA LYS A 103 0.34 -9.83 -6.38
C LYS A 103 -0.30 -8.74 -7.22
N LYS A 104 -1.05 -9.13 -8.27
CA LYS A 104 -1.91 -8.20 -9.02
C LYS A 104 -2.94 -7.55 -8.11
N GLY A 105 -3.55 -8.29 -7.19
CA GLY A 105 -4.46 -7.74 -6.18
C GLY A 105 -3.81 -6.69 -5.28
N ILE A 106 -2.58 -6.93 -4.81
CA ILE A 106 -1.78 -5.96 -4.05
C ILE A 106 -1.51 -4.70 -4.90
N TRP A 107 -1.13 -4.88 -6.17
CA TRP A 107 -0.91 -3.78 -7.11
C TRP A 107 -2.17 -2.94 -7.28
N PHE A 108 -3.35 -3.55 -7.48
CA PHE A 108 -4.61 -2.81 -7.50
C PHE A 108 -4.76 -1.96 -6.23
N ASN A 109 -4.54 -2.54 -5.04
CA ASN A 109 -4.67 -1.79 -3.80
C ASN A 109 -3.75 -0.57 -3.74
N HIS A 110 -2.51 -0.71 -4.21
CA HIS A 110 -1.55 0.39 -4.33
C HIS A 110 -2.06 1.49 -5.28
N GLU A 111 -2.53 1.14 -6.48
CA GLU A 111 -3.08 2.12 -7.42
C GLU A 111 -4.27 2.89 -6.81
N TYR A 112 -5.15 2.21 -6.06
CA TYR A 112 -6.23 2.88 -5.35
C TYR A 112 -5.75 3.75 -4.17
N ILE A 113 -4.63 3.43 -3.51
CA ILE A 113 -3.99 4.35 -2.55
C ILE A 113 -3.54 5.63 -3.26
N LEU A 114 -2.91 5.50 -4.43
CA LEU A 114 -2.43 6.66 -5.20
C LEU A 114 -3.57 7.57 -5.66
N MET A 115 -4.69 6.97 -6.08
CA MET A 115 -5.86 7.70 -6.55
C MET A 115 -6.63 8.41 -5.44
N LYS A 116 -6.60 7.89 -4.21
CA LYS A 116 -7.24 8.53 -3.06
C LYS A 116 -6.52 9.82 -2.69
N SER A 117 -7.31 10.81 -2.26
CA SER A 117 -6.80 12.06 -1.73
C SER A 117 -5.97 11.83 -0.46
N ASP A 118 -5.07 12.77 -0.17
CA ASP A 118 -4.26 12.69 1.06
C ASP A 118 -5.15 12.79 2.31
N ASP A 119 -6.27 13.53 2.25
CA ASP A 119 -7.25 13.59 3.32
C ASP A 119 -7.90 12.22 3.58
N GLU A 120 -8.30 11.47 2.54
CA GLU A 120 -8.86 10.12 2.71
C GLU A 120 -7.88 9.17 3.37
N ILE A 121 -6.62 9.13 2.91
CA ILE A 121 -5.61 8.25 3.47
C ILE A 121 -5.20 8.70 4.89
N ALA A 122 -5.12 10.01 5.15
CA ALA A 122 -4.84 10.55 6.47
C ALA A 122 -5.92 10.18 7.49
N ASN A 123 -7.19 10.21 7.11
CA ASN A 123 -8.29 9.77 7.99
C ASN A 123 -8.21 8.27 8.35
N LEU A 124 -7.68 7.43 7.45
CA LEU A 124 -7.43 6.02 7.72
C LEU A 124 -6.15 5.78 8.54
N PHE A 125 -5.14 6.64 8.36
CA PHE A 125 -3.85 6.51 9.02
C PHE A 125 -3.83 7.11 10.44
N ALA A 126 -4.56 8.20 10.70
CA ALA A 126 -4.59 8.86 11.99
C ALA A 126 -4.96 7.93 13.17
N PRO A 127 -5.93 7.00 13.04
CA PRO A 127 -6.19 6.00 14.09
C PRO A 127 -4.99 5.08 14.37
N ILE A 128 -4.19 4.74 13.35
CA ILE A 128 -2.97 3.92 13.52
C ILE A 128 -1.92 4.73 14.29
N VAL A 129 -1.75 6.01 13.98
CA VAL A 129 -0.86 6.92 14.72
C VAL A 129 -1.28 7.00 16.19
N ALA A 130 -2.58 7.24 16.46
CA ALA A 130 -3.13 7.32 17.81
C ALA A 130 -2.96 6.01 18.60
N ASN A 131 -3.18 4.86 17.97
CA ASN A 131 -3.01 3.54 18.59
C ASN A 131 -1.55 3.23 18.97
N ASN A 132 -0.58 3.97 18.43
CA ASN A 132 0.82 3.91 18.84
C ASN A 132 1.19 4.95 19.92
N GLY A 133 0.19 5.58 20.53
CA GLY A 133 0.38 6.53 21.65
C GLY A 133 0.79 7.93 21.22
N VAL A 134 0.59 8.29 19.95
CA VAL A 134 0.90 9.63 19.42
C VAL A 134 -0.38 10.41 19.24
N GLU A 135 -0.49 11.55 19.93
CA GLU A 135 -1.50 12.57 19.66
C GLU A 135 -0.95 13.58 18.66
N GLU A 136 -1.48 13.58 17.44
CA GLU A 136 -1.04 14.45 16.36
C GLU A 136 -2.23 15.01 15.58
N THR A 137 -2.06 16.22 15.03
CA THR A 137 -3.07 16.87 14.21
C THR A 137 -3.28 16.16 12.88
N LEU A 138 -4.52 16.15 12.39
CA LEU A 138 -4.84 15.55 11.09
C LEU A 138 -4.05 16.22 9.95
N ASP A 139 -3.81 17.52 10.02
CA ASP A 139 -3.00 18.24 9.03
C ASP A 139 -1.55 17.77 8.99
N ARG A 140 -0.94 17.50 10.15
CA ARG A 140 0.42 16.95 10.20
C ARG A 140 0.47 15.51 9.70
N VAL A 141 -0.51 14.68 10.06
CA VAL A 141 -0.65 13.31 9.51
C VAL A 141 -0.79 13.36 7.99
N LYS A 142 -1.60 14.27 7.47
CA LYS A 142 -1.78 14.47 6.02
C LYS A 142 -0.50 14.87 5.31
N GLN A 143 0.33 15.76 5.88
CA GLN A 143 1.64 16.09 5.31
C GLN A 143 2.53 14.84 5.21
N VAL A 144 2.54 13.99 6.23
CA VAL A 144 3.29 12.73 6.21
C VAL A 144 2.75 11.77 5.15
N VAL A 145 1.42 11.63 5.06
CA VAL A 145 0.76 10.84 4.01
C VAL A 145 1.15 11.31 2.62
N HIS A 146 1.12 12.63 2.38
CA HIS A 146 1.50 13.23 1.10
C HIS A 146 2.91 12.82 0.65
N MET A 147 3.86 12.74 1.59
CA MET A 147 5.25 12.38 1.30
C MET A 147 5.50 10.88 1.13
N MET A 148 4.62 10.02 1.67
CA MET A 148 4.93 8.61 1.90
C MET A 148 3.95 7.60 1.29
N LYS A 149 2.72 8.01 0.92
CA LYS A 149 1.68 7.08 0.45
C LYS A 149 2.05 6.34 -0.83
N ASP A 150 2.92 6.92 -1.65
CA ASP A 150 3.43 6.32 -2.90
C ASP A 150 4.40 5.15 -2.69
N ARG A 151 4.79 4.88 -1.44
CA ARG A 151 5.73 3.80 -1.08
C ARG A 151 5.08 2.59 -0.44
N VAL A 152 3.74 2.58 -0.32
CA VAL A 152 3.00 1.53 0.40
C VAL A 152 1.91 0.92 -0.47
N ASN A 153 1.63 -0.35 -0.25
CA ASN A 153 0.49 -1.05 -0.84
C ASN A 153 -0.72 -1.02 0.08
N PHE A 154 -0.51 -0.83 1.39
CA PHE A 154 -1.57 -0.78 2.39
C PHE A 154 -1.34 0.36 3.39
N VAL A 155 -2.43 0.96 3.89
CA VAL A 155 -2.35 2.09 4.84
C VAL A 155 -1.58 1.72 6.11
N TYR A 156 -1.72 0.47 6.59
CA TYR A 156 -1.01 0.01 7.80
C TYR A 156 0.53 0.00 7.63
N GLU A 157 1.03 -0.06 6.40
CA GLU A 157 2.47 -0.05 6.11
C GLU A 157 3.08 1.35 6.30
N LEU A 158 2.26 2.41 6.34
CA LEU A 158 2.75 3.77 6.59
C LEU A 158 3.42 3.86 7.96
N TRP A 159 2.86 3.26 9.00
CA TRP A 159 3.43 3.36 10.34
C TRP A 159 4.88 2.87 10.43
N PRO A 160 5.21 1.60 10.13
CA PRO A 160 6.59 1.13 10.18
C PRO A 160 7.50 1.85 9.17
N LEU A 161 6.95 2.42 8.10
CA LEU A 161 7.71 3.17 7.10
C LEU A 161 8.10 4.57 7.58
N CYS A 162 7.22 5.27 8.30
CA CYS A 162 7.33 6.71 8.52
C CYS A 162 7.08 7.17 9.98
N SER A 163 7.07 6.25 10.94
CA SER A 163 6.92 6.56 12.37
C SER A 163 7.92 7.60 12.89
N PHE A 164 9.09 7.72 12.27
CA PHE A 164 10.12 8.70 12.60
C PHE A 164 9.67 10.16 12.43
N PHE A 165 8.59 10.45 11.70
CA PHE A 165 8.00 11.79 11.65
C PHE A 165 7.29 12.18 12.96
N PHE A 166 6.93 11.19 13.77
CA PHE A 166 6.14 11.36 14.99
C PHE A 166 6.93 11.03 16.25
N ILE A 167 7.87 10.08 16.16
CA ILE A 167 8.65 9.60 17.30
C ILE A 167 10.14 9.66 16.94
N ALA A 168 10.92 10.37 17.75
CA ALA A 168 12.37 10.38 17.61
C ALA A 168 12.95 8.97 17.80
N PRO A 169 13.90 8.52 16.96
CA PRO A 169 14.49 7.21 17.09
C PRO A 169 15.25 7.08 18.42
N THR A 170 15.03 5.99 19.14
CA THR A 170 15.77 5.65 20.37
C THR A 170 17.01 4.81 20.09
N GLU A 171 17.07 4.21 18.90
CA GLU A 171 18.16 3.37 18.43
C GLU A 171 18.42 3.60 16.94
N TYR A 172 19.62 3.24 16.51
CA TYR A 172 20.04 3.28 15.10
C TYR A 172 20.45 1.88 14.65
N ASP A 173 20.13 1.52 13.42
CA ASP A 173 20.61 0.28 12.81
C ASP A 173 22.14 0.20 12.88
N ALA A 174 22.67 -0.82 13.57
CA ALA A 174 24.09 -0.95 13.84
C ALA A 174 24.93 -1.02 12.55
N LYS A 175 24.39 -1.64 11.49
CA LYS A 175 25.08 -1.74 10.19
C LYS A 175 25.18 -0.38 9.50
N THR A 176 24.09 0.39 9.53
CA THR A 176 24.01 1.74 8.96
C THR A 176 24.87 2.71 9.76
N ALA A 177 24.79 2.70 11.09
CA ALA A 177 25.62 3.51 11.97
C ALA A 177 27.12 3.25 11.70
N LYS A 178 27.56 1.99 11.69
CA LYS A 178 28.96 1.63 11.37
C LYS A 178 29.38 2.10 9.97
N LYS A 179 28.48 2.03 8.99
CA LYS A 179 28.77 2.43 7.61
C LYS A 179 28.82 3.95 7.45
N ARG A 180 27.92 4.70 8.09
CA ARG A 180 27.68 6.14 7.83
C ARG A 180 28.23 7.08 8.91
N TRP A 181 28.26 6.68 10.17
CA TRP A 181 28.82 7.47 11.26
C TRP A 181 30.35 7.26 11.34
N LYS A 182 31.11 8.35 11.22
CA LYS A 182 32.57 8.39 11.23
C LYS A 182 33.06 9.27 12.38
N GLU A 183 34.37 9.28 12.60
CA GLU A 183 35.01 10.08 13.65
C GLU A 183 34.66 11.57 13.53
N TYR A 184 34.50 12.08 12.30
CA TYR A 184 34.11 13.46 12.02
C TYR A 184 32.60 13.73 12.09
N SER A 185 31.74 12.69 12.14
CA SER A 185 30.28 12.87 12.00
C SER A 185 29.69 13.67 13.14
N ALA A 186 30.14 13.45 14.39
CA ALA A 186 29.62 14.19 15.54
C ALA A 186 29.83 15.70 15.38
N GLN A 187 31.05 16.12 15.01
CA GLN A 187 31.37 17.52 14.76
C GLN A 187 30.52 18.08 13.61
N GLN A 188 30.46 17.38 12.46
CA GLN A 188 29.71 17.86 11.30
C GLN A 188 28.21 17.97 11.56
N MET A 189 27.61 17.07 12.34
CA MET A 189 26.20 17.13 12.69
C MET A 189 25.91 18.26 13.69
N THR A 190 26.82 18.56 14.62
CA THR A 190 26.72 19.74 15.48
C THR A 190 26.79 21.03 14.64
N GLU A 191 27.77 21.13 13.74
CA GLU A 191 27.88 22.31 12.87
C GLU A 191 26.67 22.45 11.92
N LEU A 192 26.13 21.34 11.41
CA LEU A 192 24.91 21.36 10.61
C LEU A 192 23.70 21.82 11.43
N ALA A 193 23.58 21.39 12.69
CA ALA A 193 22.50 21.85 13.56
C ALA A 193 22.55 23.38 13.75
N ASP A 194 23.73 23.94 14.01
CA ASP A 194 23.92 25.40 14.12
C ASP A 194 23.54 26.14 12.84
N VAL A 195 23.86 25.58 11.66
CA VAL A 195 23.47 26.14 10.36
C VAL A 195 21.95 26.14 10.20
N LEU A 196 21.29 25.02 10.53
CA LEU A 196 19.85 24.87 10.39
C LEU A 196 19.07 25.78 11.34
N GLU A 197 19.57 26.00 12.57
CA GLU A 197 18.96 26.94 13.53
C GLU A 197 18.96 28.40 13.02
N GLY A 198 19.91 28.76 12.15
CA GLY A 198 20.01 30.08 11.54
C GLY A 198 19.09 30.32 10.32
N ILE A 199 18.37 29.29 9.85
CA ILE A 199 17.53 29.40 8.65
C ILE A 199 16.12 29.84 9.01
N GLU A 200 15.75 31.06 8.63
CA GLU A 200 14.38 31.58 8.82
C GLU A 200 13.36 30.89 7.90
N ASN A 201 13.73 30.62 6.64
CA ASN A 201 12.87 29.94 5.67
C ASN A 201 13.22 28.46 5.58
N PHE A 202 12.57 27.63 6.40
CA PHE A 202 12.81 26.18 6.47
C PHE A 202 12.10 25.35 5.37
N SER A 203 11.70 25.97 4.27
CA SER A 203 11.23 25.26 3.06
C SER A 203 12.38 24.54 2.36
N ILE A 204 12.07 23.61 1.45
CA ILE A 204 13.07 22.90 0.65
C ILE A 204 13.96 23.90 -0.11
N GLU A 205 13.34 24.87 -0.77
CA GLU A 205 14.00 25.90 -1.56
C GLU A 205 14.83 26.87 -0.70
N GLY A 206 14.46 27.03 0.58
CA GLY A 206 15.18 27.89 1.53
C GLY A 206 16.36 27.17 2.19
N GLN A 207 16.20 25.90 2.58
CA GLN A 207 17.23 25.19 3.34
C GLN A 207 18.32 24.58 2.46
N GLU A 208 17.96 24.01 1.30
CA GLU A 208 18.89 23.23 0.47
C GLU A 208 20.07 24.07 -0.03
N PRO A 209 19.89 25.30 -0.58
CA PRO A 209 21.01 26.12 -1.02
C PRO A 209 21.95 26.53 0.12
N VAL A 210 21.40 26.77 1.32
CA VAL A 210 22.18 27.16 2.50
C VAL A 210 23.06 26.01 2.96
N VAL A 211 22.49 24.81 3.10
CA VAL A 211 23.22 23.61 3.50
C VAL A 211 24.27 23.24 2.45
N MET A 212 23.93 23.26 1.16
CA MET A 212 24.87 22.92 0.09
C MET A 212 26.05 23.90 0.02
N LYS A 213 25.80 25.20 0.17
CA LYS A 213 26.87 26.20 0.26
C LYS A 213 27.76 25.97 1.48
N TRP A 214 27.17 25.68 2.64
CA TRP A 214 27.95 25.38 3.85
C TRP A 214 28.83 24.13 3.68
N VAL A 215 28.31 23.07 3.04
CA VAL A 215 29.08 21.85 2.70
C VAL A 215 30.27 22.21 1.81
N GLU A 216 30.08 23.05 0.79
CA GLU A 216 31.12 23.52 -0.12
C GLU A 216 32.18 24.36 0.61
N ASP A 217 31.78 25.36 1.40
CA ASP A 217 32.66 26.26 2.15
C ASP A 217 33.54 25.49 3.15
N LYS A 218 33.03 24.40 3.73
CA LYS A 218 33.75 23.52 4.65
C LYS A 218 34.60 22.45 3.95
N GLY A 219 34.43 22.28 2.64
CA GLY A 219 35.09 21.23 1.87
C GLY A 219 34.69 19.81 2.28
N TYR A 220 33.47 19.64 2.81
CA TYR A 220 32.94 18.32 3.15
C TYR A 220 32.57 17.57 1.85
N LYS A 221 32.68 16.24 1.90
CA LYS A 221 32.43 15.35 0.75
C LYS A 221 31.13 14.58 0.90
#